data_AF-A0A941GRL3-F1
#
_entry.id   AF-A0A941GRL3-F1
#
_cell.length_a   1.000
_cell.length_b   1.000
_cell.length_c   1.000
_cell.angle_alpha   90.00
_cell.angle_beta   90.00
_cell.angle_gamma   90.00
#
_symmetry.space_group_name_H-M   'P 1'
#
loop_
_entity.id
_entity.type
_entity.pdbx_description
1 polymer ?
#
loop_
_entity_poly.entity_id
_entity_poly.type
_entity_poly.pdbx_seq_one_letter_code
_entity_poly.pdbx_strand_id
1 'polypeptide(L)' 'MGIRVRRSIQIIPGVTLNLNNRGVGGVSIGKRGNSINLNQQGLQATVRIPGTGFTYRTKRRKLT' A
#
# COMPACT_ATOMS: atom_id res chain seq x y z
N MET A 1 -11.44 -5.36 25.39
CA MET A 1 -10.80 -6.17 24.33
C MET A 1 -11.75 -6.20 23.15
N GLY A 2 -11.44 -5.52 22.04
CA GLY A 2 -12.38 -5.33 20.93
C GLY A 2 -11.85 -5.88 19.61
N ILE A 3 -12.72 -6.49 18.81
CA ILE A 3 -12.38 -7.03 17.49
C ILE A 3 -12.18 -5.86 16.53
N ARG A 4 -10.95 -5.66 16.05
CA ARG A 4 -10.67 -4.67 15.01
C ARG A 4 -10.85 -5.30 13.63
N VAL A 5 -11.96 -4.99 12.97
CA VAL A 5 -12.21 -5.43 11.60
C VAL A 5 -11.47 -4.52 10.62
N ARG A 6 -10.49 -5.08 9.91
CA ARG A 6 -9.83 -4.42 8.76
C ARG A 6 -10.72 -4.57 7.54
N ARG A 7 -11.07 -3.47 6.87
CA ARG A 7 -11.81 -3.49 5.59
C ARG A 7 -10.84 -3.24 4.44
N SER A 8 -10.66 -4.24 3.59
CA SER A 8 -9.88 -4.15 2.35
C SER A 8 -10.71 -4.71 1.20
N ILE A 9 -10.88 -3.94 0.13
CA ILE A 9 -11.64 -4.35 -1.05
C ILE A 9 -10.67 -4.49 -2.22
N GLN A 10 -10.65 -5.65 -2.86
CA GLN A 10 -9.93 -5.84 -4.10
C GLN A 10 -10.79 -5.35 -5.26
N ILE A 11 -10.30 -4.37 -6.02
CA ILE A 11 -11.05 -3.81 -7.16
C ILE A 11 -10.71 -4.57 -8.44
N ILE A 12 -9.42 -4.76 -8.68
CA ILE A 12 -8.90 -5.54 -9.79
C ILE A 12 -7.70 -6.39 -9.32
N PRO A 13 -7.29 -7.42 -10.07
CA PRO A 13 -6.09 -8.19 -9.76
C PRO A 13 -4.87 -7.27 -9.63
N GLY A 14 -4.27 -7.24 -8.43
CA GLY A 14 -3.14 -6.36 -8.14
C GLY A 14 -3.50 -4.95 -7.66
N VAL A 15 -4.78 -4.57 -7.54
CA VAL A 15 -5.19 -3.32 -6.88
C VAL A 15 -6.13 -3.60 -5.72
N THR A 16 -5.69 -3.22 -4.53
CA THR A 16 -6.46 -3.34 -3.29
C THR A 16 -6.65 -1.96 -2.67
N LEU A 17 -7.87 -1.68 -2.24
CA LEU A 17 -8.26 -0.45 -1.61
C LEU A 17 -8.48 -0.70 -0.12
N ASN A 18 -7.66 -0.07 0.71
CA ASN A 18 -7.75 -0.17 2.16
C ASN A 18 -8.69 0.92 2.67
N LEU A 19 -9.72 0.51 3.39
CA LEU A 19 -10.69 1.40 4.01
C LEU A 19 -10.37 1.50 5.51
N ASN A 20 -10.34 2.73 6.03
CA ASN A 20 -10.09 3.01 7.43
C ASN A 20 -11.28 3.80 8.00
N ASN A 21 -11.35 3.98 9.32
CA ASN A 21 -12.50 4.63 9.97
C ASN A 21 -12.77 6.09 9.52
N ARG A 22 -11.82 6.74 8.81
CA ARG A 22 -11.94 8.12 8.29
C ARG A 22 -12.10 8.19 6.75
N GLY A 23 -12.37 7.07 6.07
CA GLY A 23 -12.55 7.00 4.62
C GLY A 23 -11.52 6.11 3.90
N VAL A 24 -11.13 6.50 2.68
CA VAL A 24 -10.11 5.78 1.89
C VAL A 24 -8.76 5.87 2.62
N GLY A 25 -8.36 4.76 3.25
CA GLY A 25 -7.10 4.62 3.96
C GLY A 25 -5.90 4.49 3.01
N GLY A 26 -6.15 4.08 1.77
CA GLY A 26 -5.18 4.09 0.70
C GLY A 26 -5.48 3.07 -0.41
N VAL A 27 -4.75 3.16 -1.51
CA VAL A 27 -4.77 2.22 -2.63
C VAL A 27 -3.40 1.56 -2.71
N SER A 28 -3.36 0.24 -2.79
CA SER A 28 -2.15 -0.56 -2.95
C SER A 28 -2.21 -1.25 -4.31
N ILE A 29 -1.26 -0.92 -5.18
CA ILE A 29 -1.17 -1.36 -6.58
C ILE A 29 0.11 -2.17 -6.75
N GLY A 30 0.02 -3.44 -7.10
CA GLY A 30 1.15 -4.29 -7.48
C GLY A 30 1.23 -5.61 -6.74
N LYS A 31 2.30 -6.35 -7.02
CA LYS A 31 2.59 -7.67 -6.47
C LYS A 31 3.60 -7.55 -5.33
N ARG A 32 3.67 -8.58 -4.47
CA ARG A 32 4.62 -8.63 -3.35
C ARG A 32 6.06 -8.42 -3.87
N GLY A 33 6.70 -7.32 -3.46
CA GLY A 33 8.05 -6.94 -3.88
C GLY A 33 8.10 -5.76 -4.87
N ASN A 34 7.09 -5.63 -5.75
CA ASN A 34 6.96 -4.55 -6.72
C ASN A 34 5.56 -3.93 -6.59
N SER A 35 5.39 -3.02 -5.63
CA SER A 35 4.10 -2.44 -5.29
C SER A 35 4.19 -0.95 -4.96
N ILE A 36 3.15 -0.22 -5.34
CA ILE A 36 2.94 1.20 -5.09
C ILE A 36 1.77 1.35 -4.14
N ASN A 37 2.01 1.91 -2.96
CA ASN A 37 1.01 2.19 -1.94
C ASN A 37 0.77 3.70 -1.89
N LEU A 38 -0.45 4.12 -2.20
CA LEU A 38 -0.95 5.48 -2.07
C LEU A 38 -1.78 5.57 -0.80
N ASN A 39 -1.40 6.41 0.16
CA ASN A 39 -2.20 6.63 1.36
C ASN A 39 -2.26 8.12 1.72
N GLN A 40 -2.97 8.45 2.79
CA GLN A 40 -3.06 9.84 3.27
C GLN A 40 -1.70 10.44 3.67
N GLN A 41 -0.71 9.60 4.02
CA GLN A 41 0.63 10.02 4.39
C GLN A 41 1.51 10.28 3.15
N GLY A 42 1.15 9.75 1.99
CA GLY A 42 1.84 9.96 0.71
C GLY A 42 1.93 8.72 -0.19
N LEU A 43 2.82 8.78 -1.17
CA LEU A 43 3.08 7.70 -2.13
C LEU A 43 4.29 6.90 -1.67
N GLN A 44 4.16 5.59 -1.63
CA GLN A 44 5.23 4.66 -1.31
C GLN A 44 5.42 3.67 -2.43
N ALA A 45 6.57 3.72 -3.10
CA ALA A 45 6.95 2.74 -4.11
C ALA A 45 7.94 1.74 -3.51
N THR A 46 7.69 0.46 -3.71
CA THR A 46 8.60 -0.63 -3.34
C THR A 46 8.98 -1.36 -4.61
N VAL A 47 10.28 -1.54 -4.83
CA VAL A 47 10.84 -2.29 -5.96
C VAL A 47 11.85 -3.27 -5.39
N ARG A 48 11.73 -4.54 -5.76
CA ARG A 48 12.61 -5.61 -5.33
C ARG A 48 13.29 -6.21 -6.55
N ILE A 49 14.60 -6.38 -6.45
CA ILE A 49 15.35 -7.12 -7.46
C ILE A 49 15.20 -8.62 -7.13
N PRO A 50 14.63 -9.43 -8.03
CA PRO A 50 14.45 -10.85 -7.80
C PRO A 50 15.82 -11.55 -7.75
N GLY A 51 15.96 -12.56 -6.90
CA GLY A 51 17.19 -13.35 -6.79
C GLY A 51 18.33 -12.73 -5.99
N THR A 52 18.29 -11.43 -5.67
CA THR A 52 19.39 -10.73 -4.97
C THR A 52 19.07 -10.35 -3.52
N GLY A 53 17.81 -10.44 -3.10
CA GLY A 53 17.38 -10.07 -1.75
C GLY A 53 17.26 -8.55 -1.51
N PHE A 54 17.81 -7.73 -2.40
CA PHE A 54 17.76 -6.27 -2.27
C PHE A 54 16.37 -5.71 -2.57
N THR A 55 15.87 -4.89 -1.65
CA THR A 55 14.57 -4.21 -1.76
C THR A 55 14.79 -2.72 -1.57
N TYR A 56 14.38 -1.93 -2.56
CA TYR A 56 14.40 -0.48 -2.48
C TYR A 56 12.99 0.05 -2.21
N ARG A 57 12.87 0.97 -1.24
CA ARG A 57 11.58 1.53 -0.83
C ARG A 57 11.68 3.05 -0.75
N THR A 58 10.93 3.72 -1.62
CA THR A 58 10.79 5.18 -1.61
C THR A 58 9.48 5.56 -0.94
N LYS A 59 9.53 6.51 0.00
CA LYS A 59 8.34 7.16 0.57
C LYS A 59 8.38 8.64 0.19
N ARG A 60 7.46 9.08 -0.67
CA ARG A 60 7.18 10.49 -0.91
C ARG A 60 6.05 10.91 0.02
N ARG A 61 6.40 11.59 1.12
CA ARG A 61 5.43 12.17 2.03
C ARG A 61 4.73 13.32 1.31
N LYS A 62 3.39 13.42 1.40
CA LYS A 62 2.68 14.60 0.90
C LYS A 62 3.17 15.79 1.74
N LEU A 63 3.86 16.73 1.10
CA LEU A 63 4.15 18.04 1.67
C LEU A 63 2.82 18.80 1.62
N THR A 64 2.07 18.72 2.70
CA THR A 64 0.97 19.61 3.02
C THR A 64 1.38 20.36 4.27
#